data_AF-A0A537PW16-F1
#
_entry.id   AF-A0A537PW16-F1
#
_cell.length_a   1.000
_cell.length_b   1.000
_cell.length_c   1.000
_cell.angle_alpha   90.00
_cell.angle_beta   90.00
_cell.angle_gamma   90.00
#
_symmetry.space_group_name_H-M   'P 1'
#
loop_
_entity.id
_entity.type
_entity.pdbx_description
1 polymer ?
#
loop_
_entity_poly.entity_id
_entity_poly.type
_entity_poly.pdbx_seq_one_letter_code
_entity_poly.pdbx_strand_id
1 'polypeptide(L)'
;MDAAAAREATKAIPGVPRDDEGPVFRAPWEAQAFAMALTLHERGLFTWSEWASALASEIKRAQAAGDPDTGETYYRHWLATLENLVAAKGVASTATLHRYRDAWDHAAERTPHGAPIELMPGDFG
;
A
#
# COMPACT_ATOMS: atom_id res chain seq x y z
N MET A 1 7.30 10.37 15.42
CA MET A 1 7.38 8.91 15.20
C MET A 1 8.74 8.46 15.68
N ASP A 2 8.79 7.42 16.50
CA ASP A 2 10.05 6.89 17.01
C ASP A 2 10.78 6.14 15.87
N ALA A 3 11.94 6.67 15.45
CA ALA A 3 12.76 6.09 14.40
C ALA A 3 13.24 4.66 14.73
N ALA A 4 13.24 4.27 16.00
CA ALA A 4 13.53 2.90 16.44
C ALA A 4 12.42 1.91 16.09
N ALA A 5 11.14 2.31 16.23
CA ALA A 5 9.99 1.48 15.88
C ALA A 5 9.91 1.25 14.36
N ALA A 6 10.18 2.29 13.57
CA ALA A 6 10.29 2.18 12.12
C ALA A 6 11.43 1.25 11.68
N ARG A 7 12.61 1.31 12.34
CA ARG A 7 13.73 0.41 12.08
C ARG A 7 13.44 -1.05 12.45
N GLU A 8 12.76 -1.32 13.56
CA GLU A 8 12.41 -2.70 13.91
C GLU A 8 11.29 -3.27 13.05
N ALA A 9 10.29 -2.46 12.67
CA ALA A 9 9.31 -2.87 11.67
C ALA A 9 9.98 -3.19 10.32
N THR A 10 10.95 -2.37 9.89
CA THR A 10 11.71 -2.60 8.65
C THR A 10 12.55 -3.87 8.73
N LYS A 11 13.12 -4.21 9.90
CA LYS A 11 13.82 -5.50 10.11
C LYS A 11 12.85 -6.68 10.07
N ALA A 12 11.66 -6.51 10.63
CA ALA A 12 10.62 -7.55 10.73
C ALA A 12 9.91 -7.84 9.40
N ILE A 13 9.97 -6.93 8.41
CA ILE A 13 9.40 -7.15 7.07
C ILE A 13 10.49 -7.68 6.13
N PRO A 14 10.44 -8.96 5.73
CA PRO A 14 11.38 -9.51 4.76
C PRO A 14 11.19 -8.83 3.39
N GLY A 15 12.28 -8.33 2.81
CA GLY A 15 12.29 -7.82 1.42
C GLY A 15 11.99 -6.33 1.22
N VAL A 16 11.73 -5.54 2.27
CA VAL A 16 11.62 -4.08 2.12
C VAL A 16 12.97 -3.51 1.67
N PRO A 17 13.05 -2.77 0.54
CA PRO A 17 14.25 -2.08 0.10
C PRO A 17 14.72 -1.11 1.18
N ARG A 18 15.98 -1.21 1.59
CA ARG A 18 16.54 -0.44 2.70
C ARG A 18 18.02 -0.12 2.47
N ASP A 19 18.44 1.04 2.95
CA ASP A 19 19.84 1.46 3.05
C ASP A 19 20.27 1.51 4.53
N ASP A 20 21.46 2.06 4.80
CA ASP A 20 22.00 2.18 6.16
C ASP A 20 21.16 3.11 7.07
N GLU A 21 20.29 3.95 6.48
CA GLU A 21 19.46 4.92 7.20
C GLU A 21 18.03 4.38 7.45
N GLY A 22 17.46 3.61 6.53
CA GLY A 22 16.11 3.04 6.68
C GLY A 22 15.48 2.52 5.38
N PRO A 23 14.14 2.37 5.33
CA PRO A 23 13.45 1.99 4.11
C PRO A 23 13.60 3.06 3.02
N VAL A 24 13.93 2.63 1.79
CA VAL A 24 14.08 3.52 0.63
C VAL A 24 12.77 3.55 -0.14
N PHE A 25 12.29 4.76 -0.43
CA PHE A 25 11.07 5.01 -1.19
C PHE A 25 11.38 5.78 -2.46
N ARG A 26 10.92 5.28 -3.61
CA ARG A 26 11.06 5.90 -4.94
C ARG A 26 10.01 6.98 -5.18
N ALA A 27 8.90 6.94 -4.44
CA ALA A 27 7.83 7.92 -4.53
C ALA A 27 7.15 8.15 -3.17
N PRO A 28 6.53 9.32 -2.94
CA PRO A 28 5.87 9.63 -1.68
C PRO A 28 4.77 8.62 -1.28
N TRP A 29 4.06 8.05 -2.26
CA TRP A 29 3.00 7.08 -1.99
C TRP A 29 3.53 5.77 -1.39
N GLU A 30 4.77 5.37 -1.68
CA GLU A 30 5.37 4.15 -1.13
C GLU A 30 5.59 4.29 0.39
N ALA A 31 6.03 5.48 0.82
CA ALA A 31 6.20 5.81 2.23
C ALA A 31 4.85 5.85 2.97
N GLN A 32 3.82 6.40 2.32
CA GLN A 32 2.46 6.44 2.86
C GLN A 32 1.88 5.03 3.01
N ALA A 33 2.04 4.19 1.98
CA ALA A 33 1.67 2.79 2.04
C ALA A 33 2.36 2.13 3.24
N PHE A 34 3.69 2.22 3.33
CA PHE A 34 4.49 1.69 4.44
C PHE A 34 3.94 2.09 5.82
N ALA A 35 3.69 3.38 6.02
CA ALA A 35 3.15 3.91 7.26
C ALA A 35 1.75 3.35 7.59
N MET A 36 0.90 3.14 6.57
CA MET A 36 -0.42 2.54 6.77
C MET A 36 -0.34 1.09 7.25
N ALA A 37 0.47 0.22 6.63
CA ALA A 37 0.56 -1.17 7.10
C ALA A 37 1.18 -1.24 8.50
N LEU A 38 2.20 -0.43 8.80
CA LEU A 38 2.77 -0.36 10.14
C LEU A 38 1.70 0.02 11.17
N THR A 39 0.93 1.08 10.89
CA THR A 39 -0.14 1.55 11.79
C THR A 39 -1.22 0.48 12.00
N LEU A 40 -1.61 -0.24 10.95
CA LEU A 40 -2.63 -1.28 11.03
C LEU A 40 -2.13 -2.52 11.78
N HIS A 41 -0.85 -2.86 11.61
CA HIS A 41 -0.19 -3.91 12.39
C HIS A 41 -0.11 -3.54 13.88
N GLU A 42 0.32 -2.33 14.22
CA GLU A 42 0.39 -1.84 15.61
C GLU A 42 -0.99 -1.83 16.29
N ARG A 43 -2.06 -1.64 15.50
CA ARG A 43 -3.45 -1.74 15.95
C ARG A 43 -3.98 -3.18 16.02
N GLY A 44 -3.17 -4.18 15.67
CA GLY A 44 -3.51 -5.60 15.75
C GLY A 44 -4.43 -6.11 14.65
N LEU A 45 -4.58 -5.39 13.53
CA LEU A 45 -5.44 -5.84 12.43
C LEU A 45 -4.93 -7.14 11.79
N PHE A 46 -3.61 -7.26 11.70
CA PHE A 46 -2.90 -8.44 11.23
C PHE A 46 -1.54 -8.55 11.91
N THR A 47 -1.00 -9.76 11.93
CA THR A 47 0.37 -10.07 12.35
C THR A 47 1.35 -9.96 11.18
N TRP A 48 2.64 -9.78 11.47
CA TRP A 48 3.67 -9.81 10.42
C TRP A 48 3.75 -11.16 9.69
N SER A 49 3.38 -12.27 10.35
CA SER A 49 3.32 -13.59 9.70
C SER A 49 2.18 -13.67 8.67
N GLU A 50 0.99 -13.15 9.00
CA GLU A 50 -0.10 -13.02 8.03
C GLU A 50 0.28 -12.11 6.87
N TRP A 51 0.91 -10.97 7.17
CA TRP A 51 1.42 -10.04 6.16
C TRP A 51 2.39 -10.73 5.18
N ALA A 52 3.43 -11.39 5.70
CA ALA A 52 4.44 -12.04 4.87
C ALA A 52 3.84 -13.14 3.99
N SER A 53 2.87 -13.90 4.52
CA SER A 53 2.17 -14.94 3.74
C SER A 53 1.32 -14.35 2.62
N ALA A 54 0.60 -13.26 2.90
CA ALA A 54 -0.21 -12.56 1.90
C ALA A 54 0.67 -11.94 0.80
N LEU A 55 1.76 -11.26 1.18
CA LEU A 55 2.70 -10.64 0.24
C LEU A 55 3.38 -11.67 -0.67
N ALA A 56 3.82 -12.79 -0.09
CA ALA A 56 4.42 -13.87 -0.88
C ALA A 56 3.42 -14.46 -1.89
N SER A 57 2.14 -14.54 -1.54
CA SER A 57 1.09 -15.03 -2.42
C SER A 57 0.81 -14.03 -3.55
N GLU A 58 0.81 -12.73 -3.23
CA GLU A 58 0.62 -11.65 -4.20
C GLU A 58 1.77 -11.60 -5.23
N ILE A 59 3.02 -11.64 -4.77
CA ILE A 59 4.20 -11.65 -5.65
C ILE A 59 4.17 -12.87 -6.57
N LYS A 60 3.86 -14.06 -6.05
CA LYS A 60 3.73 -15.29 -6.88
C LYS A 60 2.65 -15.14 -7.94
N ARG A 61 1.52 -14.55 -7.60
CA ARG A 61 0.42 -14.30 -8.53
C ARG A 61 0.84 -13.33 -9.64
N ALA A 62 1.53 -12.25 -9.28
CA ALA A 62 2.04 -11.28 -10.24
C ALA A 62 3.12 -11.85 -11.17
N GLN A 63 4.08 -12.61 -10.62
CA GLN A 63 5.09 -13.31 -11.40
C GLN A 63 4.45 -14.30 -12.39
N ALA A 64 3.43 -15.04 -11.96
CA ALA A 64 2.67 -15.94 -12.85
C ALA A 64 1.91 -15.18 -13.95
N ALA A 65 1.56 -13.91 -13.73
CA ALA A 65 0.94 -13.02 -14.71
C ALA A 65 1.96 -12.31 -15.63
N GLY A 66 3.26 -12.60 -15.49
CA GLY A 66 4.32 -12.07 -16.34
C GLY A 66 5.00 -10.81 -15.82
N ASP A 67 4.86 -10.49 -14.52
CA ASP A 67 5.54 -9.34 -13.91
C ASP A 67 7.07 -9.52 -13.93
N PRO A 68 7.85 -8.61 -14.56
CA PRO A 68 9.29 -8.67 -14.55
C PRO A 68 9.83 -8.40 -13.14
N ASP A 69 10.66 -9.32 -12.62
CA ASP A 69 11.24 -9.26 -11.28
C ASP A 69 12.38 -8.23 -11.19
N THR A 70 12.08 -6.96 -11.48
CA THR A 70 13.03 -5.82 -11.48
C THR A 70 12.96 -5.01 -10.19
N GLY A 71 12.05 -5.36 -9.27
CA GLY A 71 11.81 -4.64 -8.03
C GLY A 71 11.00 -3.34 -8.20
N GLU A 72 10.72 -2.89 -9.43
CA GLU A 72 9.94 -1.67 -9.70
C GLU A 72 8.47 -1.81 -9.32
N THR A 73 7.97 -3.04 -9.27
CA THR A 73 6.59 -3.38 -8.90
C THR A 73 6.45 -3.80 -7.44
N TYR A 74 7.55 -3.83 -6.66
CA TYR A 74 7.53 -4.33 -5.29
C TYR A 74 6.50 -3.61 -4.40
N TYR A 75 6.50 -2.27 -4.38
CA TYR A 75 5.52 -1.52 -3.59
C TYR A 75 4.10 -1.61 -4.16
N ARG A 76 3.92 -2.00 -5.43
CA ARG A 76 2.59 -2.31 -5.98
C ARG A 76 2.05 -3.62 -5.41
N HIS A 77 2.87 -4.66 -5.30
CA HIS A 77 2.50 -5.91 -4.60
C HIS A 77 2.22 -5.66 -3.13
N TRP A 78 3.00 -4.77 -2.53
CA TRP A 78 2.82 -4.35 -1.15
C TRP A 78 1.48 -3.63 -0.93
N LEU A 79 1.10 -2.70 -1.82
CA LEU A 79 -0.20 -2.04 -1.79
C LEU A 79 -1.35 -3.02 -2.02
N ALA A 80 -1.25 -3.91 -3.02
CA ALA A 80 -2.26 -4.94 -3.27
C ALA A 80 -2.44 -5.89 -2.07
N THR A 81 -1.34 -6.23 -1.39
CA THR A 81 -1.37 -7.01 -0.14
C THR A 81 -2.14 -6.27 0.95
N LEU A 82 -1.88 -4.98 1.12
CA LEU A 82 -2.58 -4.15 2.10
C LEU A 82 -4.09 -4.10 1.82
N GLU A 83 -4.48 -3.83 0.57
CA GLU A 83 -5.88 -3.81 0.12
C GLU A 83 -6.59 -5.15 0.37
N ASN A 84 -5.92 -6.26 0.07
CA ASN A 84 -6.44 -7.61 0.31
C ASN A 84 -6.65 -7.88 1.81
N LEU A 85 -5.69 -7.51 2.66
CA LEU A 85 -5.80 -7.72 4.11
C LEU A 85 -6.92 -6.88 4.73
N VAL A 86 -7.04 -5.59 4.38
CA VAL A 86 -8.11 -4.75 4.93
C VAL A 86 -9.50 -5.22 4.47
N ALA A 87 -9.60 -5.75 3.24
CA ALA A 87 -10.83 -6.36 2.74
C ALA A 87 -11.16 -7.68 3.44
N ALA A 88 -10.19 -8.58 3.58
CA ALA A 88 -10.37 -9.86 4.26
C ALA A 88 -10.75 -9.69 5.73
N LYS A 89 -10.27 -8.63 6.38
CA LYS A 89 -10.58 -8.29 7.78
C LYS A 89 -11.84 -7.42 7.94
N GLY A 90 -12.53 -7.08 6.85
CA GLY A 90 -13.80 -6.34 6.87
C GLY A 90 -13.69 -4.85 7.18
N VAL A 91 -12.49 -4.26 7.11
CA VAL A 91 -12.27 -2.82 7.37
C VAL A 91 -12.75 -1.97 6.19
N ALA A 92 -12.50 -2.42 4.96
CA ALA A 92 -13.01 -1.80 3.74
C ALA A 92 -13.24 -2.88 2.68
N SER A 93 -14.44 -2.95 2.09
CA SER A 93 -14.69 -3.93 1.04
C SER A 93 -13.92 -3.58 -0.24
N THR A 94 -13.60 -4.59 -1.07
CA THR A 94 -13.00 -4.36 -2.39
C THR A 94 -13.82 -3.39 -3.24
N ALA A 95 -15.16 -3.48 -3.16
CA ALA A 95 -16.06 -2.53 -3.83
C ALA A 95 -15.89 -1.10 -3.32
N THR A 96 -15.67 -0.92 -2.02
CA THR A 96 -15.39 0.40 -1.43
C THR A 96 -14.05 0.94 -1.92
N LEU A 97 -13.00 0.11 -1.91
CA LEU A 97 -11.67 0.52 -2.39
C LEU A 97 -11.71 0.95 -3.86
N HIS A 98 -12.36 0.16 -4.73
CA HIS A 98 -12.55 0.51 -6.14
C HIS A 98 -13.35 1.80 -6.31
N ARG A 99 -14.46 1.93 -5.58
CA ARG A 99 -15.30 3.13 -5.62
C ARG A 99 -14.51 4.39 -5.27
N TYR A 100 -13.62 4.34 -4.28
CA TYR A 100 -12.78 5.48 -3.92
C TYR A 100 -11.67 5.75 -4.94
N ARG A 101 -11.05 4.71 -5.50
CA ARG A 101 -10.08 4.87 -6.59
C ARG A 101 -10.72 5.60 -7.77
N ASP A 102 -11.85 5.08 -8.24
CA ASP A 102 -12.54 5.64 -9.40
C ASP A 102 -13.00 7.09 -9.13
N ALA A 103 -13.43 7.40 -7.90
CA ALA A 103 -13.76 8.77 -7.51
C ALA A 103 -12.54 9.71 -7.46
N TRP A 104 -11.38 9.23 -7.00
CA TRP A 104 -10.15 10.02 -7.07
C TRP A 104 -9.67 10.24 -8.50
N ASP A 105 -9.86 9.27 -9.39
CA ASP A 105 -9.56 9.41 -10.81
C ASP A 105 -10.45 10.51 -11.43
N HIS A 106 -11.76 10.50 -11.17
CA HIS A 106 -12.66 11.57 -11.59
C HIS A 106 -12.28 12.94 -11.02
N ALA A 107 -11.95 13.00 -9.73
CA ALA A 107 -11.49 14.23 -9.09
C ALA A 107 -10.23 14.79 -9.77
N ALA A 108 -9.28 13.92 -10.12
CA ALA A 108 -8.05 14.30 -10.82
C ALA A 108 -8.35 14.79 -12.24
N GLU A 109 -9.20 14.10 -13.00
CA GLU A 109 -9.58 14.45 -14.37
C GLU A 109 -10.23 15.83 -14.48
N ARG A 110 -11.11 16.17 -13.53
CA ARG A 110 -11.80 17.48 -13.55
C ARG A 110 -10.98 18.63 -12.98
N THR A 111 -9.88 18.34 -12.28
CA THR A 111 -9.07 19.38 -11.60
C THR A 111 -8.10 20.01 -12.60
N PRO A 112 -8.17 21.33 -12.83
CA PRO A 112 -7.22 22.01 -13.70
C PRO A 112 -5.76 21.86 -13.21
N HIS A 113 -4.81 21.80 -14.14
CA HIS A 113 -3.40 21.70 -13.78
C HIS A 113 -2.96 22.86 -12.86
N GLY A 114 -2.28 22.51 -11.77
CA GLY A 114 -1.80 23.47 -10.76
C GLY A 114 -2.79 23.77 -9.64
N ALA A 115 -4.03 23.28 -9.72
CA ALA A 115 -4.98 23.32 -8.60
C ALA A 115 -4.86 22.04 -7.73
N PRO A 116 -5.18 22.13 -6.43
CA PRO A 116 -5.24 20.96 -5.55
C PRO A 116 -6.39 20.04 -5.99
N ILE A 117 -6.14 18.73 -5.94
CA ILE A 117 -7.18 17.72 -6.19
C ILE A 117 -7.96 17.53 -4.90
N GLU A 118 -9.27 17.78 -4.95
CA GLU A 118 -10.18 17.62 -3.82
C GLU A 118 -11.27 16.62 -4.18
N LEU A 119 -11.52 15.64 -3.31
CA LEU A 119 -12.61 14.68 -3.48
C LEU A 119 -13.94 15.31 -3.06
N MET A 120 -14.92 15.32 -3.98
CA MET A 120 -16.25 15.89 -3.80
C MET A 120 -17.32 14.79 -3.90
N PRO A 121 -18.52 14.98 -3.31
CA PRO A 121 -19.60 13.99 -3.40
C PRO A 121 -19.96 13.58 -4.83
N GLY A 122 -19.84 14.48 -5.80
CA GLY A 122 -20.13 14.21 -7.21
C GLY A 122 -19.10 13.33 -7.92
N ASP A 123 -17.95 13.06 -7.31
CA ASP A 123 -16.92 12.19 -7.91
C ASP A 123 -17.27 10.69 -7.76
N PHE A 124 -18.25 10.35 -6.94
CA PHE A 124 -18.66 8.97 -6.70
C PHE A 124 -19.68 8.40 -7.70
N GLY A 125 -20.06 9.17 -8.72
CA GLY A 125 -21.07 8.83 -9.72
C GLY A 125 -22.09 9.92 -9.97
#